data_AF-A0AAU4Z7K3-F1
#
_entry.id   AF-A0AAU4Z7K3-F1
#
_cell.length_a   1.000
_cell.length_b   1.000
_cell.length_c   1.000
_cell.angle_alpha   90.00
_cell.angle_beta   90.00
_cell.angle_gamma   90.00
#
_symmetry.space_group_name_H-M   'P 1'
#
loop_
_entity.id
_entity.type
_entity.pdbx_description
1 polymer ?
#
loop_
_entity_poly.entity_id
_entity_poly.type
_entity_poly.pdbx_seq_one_letter_code
_entity_poly.pdbx_strand_id
1 'polypeptide(L)'
;MTTKAKATDDSFHVFDTTLRDGAQREGINLTVADKLTIARHLDNFGVGFIEGGWPGANPRDTEFFARAQQEIEFKNAELVAFGATRRAGGKAAEDPQVKALLESGAPVITLVAKSHDRHVELALRTTLEENLEMVVDTVSYLREQGRRVFVDCEHFFDGYRANPEYAKAVVRAASEAGADVVILCDTNGGMLPAQVQAVVATVLADTGARLGIHAQDDTGCAVANTLAAVDAGATHVQCTANGYGERVGNANLFPVVAALELKYGKTVLPEGALADMTRVSHAIAEVVNLTPSTHQPYVGVSAFAHKAGLHASAIKVDPDLYQHIDPALVGNTMRMLVSDMAGRASIELKGKELGIDLGGDRALVGRVVERVKERELKGYTYEAADASFELLLRAESEGRVRRYFRTESWRAIVEDRPDGTHANEATVKLWAKGERIVATAEGNGPVNALDRALRVALERIYPQLAKLELIDYKVRILEGRTGTESTTRVLITTGDGTGDWATVGVAENVIAASWQALEDAYTYGLLRAGVEPTE
;
A
#
# COMPACT_ATOMS: atom_id res chain seq x y z
N MET A 1 7.82 -35.18 4.98
CA MET A 1 7.78 -34.71 6.38
C MET A 1 7.81 -33.20 6.31
N THR A 2 6.64 -32.57 6.41
CA THR A 2 6.48 -31.12 6.44
C THR A 2 7.06 -30.61 7.76
N THR A 3 8.21 -29.95 7.69
CA THR A 3 8.75 -29.15 8.79
C THR A 3 7.69 -28.12 9.16
N LYS A 4 7.07 -28.26 10.34
CA LYS A 4 6.30 -27.17 10.95
C LYS A 4 7.24 -25.98 11.03
N ALA A 5 6.88 -24.86 10.39
CA ALA A 5 7.58 -23.59 10.57
C ALA A 5 7.71 -23.34 12.07
N LYS A 6 8.93 -23.02 12.51
CA LYS A 6 9.22 -22.72 13.90
C LYS A 6 8.39 -21.47 14.24
N ALA A 7 7.44 -21.59 15.17
CA ALA A 7 6.72 -20.44 15.69
C ALA A 7 7.74 -19.38 16.12
N THR A 8 7.50 -18.12 15.76
CA THR A 8 8.33 -16.98 16.18
C THR A 8 8.44 -16.99 17.70
N ASP A 9 9.66 -16.91 18.20
CA ASP A 9 9.97 -16.90 19.64
C ASP A 9 9.32 -15.69 20.32
N ASP A 10 8.77 -15.86 21.53
CA ASP A 10 8.08 -14.80 22.28
C ASP A 10 9.04 -13.71 22.79
N SER A 11 10.32 -13.74 22.38
CA SER A 11 11.33 -12.74 22.72
C SER A 11 11.11 -11.39 22.04
N PHE A 12 10.33 -11.33 20.95
CA PHE A 12 9.99 -10.07 20.29
C PHE A 12 8.58 -10.12 19.68
N HIS A 13 7.78 -9.08 19.89
CA HIS A 13 6.40 -9.01 19.43
C HIS A 13 6.25 -8.00 18.28
N VAL A 14 5.64 -8.44 17.19
CA VAL A 14 5.03 -7.57 16.18
C VAL A 14 3.52 -7.64 16.38
N PHE A 15 2.93 -6.50 16.74
CA PHE A 15 1.53 -6.36 17.07
C PHE A 15 0.86 -5.44 16.04
N ASP A 16 -0.13 -5.94 15.33
CA ASP A 16 -0.90 -5.14 14.37
C ASP A 16 -2.22 -4.66 14.98
N THR A 17 -2.47 -3.36 14.88
CA THR A 17 -3.73 -2.70 15.32
C THR A 17 -4.54 -2.11 14.15
N THR A 18 -4.39 -2.67 12.94
CA THR A 18 -5.12 -2.19 11.75
C THR A 18 -6.63 -2.26 11.94
N LEU A 19 -7.13 -3.32 12.59
CA LEU A 19 -8.57 -3.57 12.76
C LEU A 19 -9.24 -2.73 13.86
N ARG A 20 -8.45 -2.05 14.70
CA ARG A 20 -8.94 -1.15 15.74
C ARG A 20 -8.48 0.27 15.47
N ASP A 21 -7.21 0.57 15.68
CA ASP A 21 -6.68 1.93 15.56
C ASP A 21 -6.60 2.35 14.09
N GLY A 22 -6.16 1.45 13.20
CA GLY A 22 -6.15 1.70 11.76
C GLY A 22 -7.55 2.01 11.19
N ALA A 23 -8.59 1.39 11.75
CA ALA A 23 -9.97 1.62 11.36
C ALA A 23 -10.53 2.98 11.81
N GLN A 24 -9.81 3.72 12.67
CA GLN A 24 -10.19 5.09 13.08
C GLN A 24 -9.73 6.16 12.08
N ARG A 25 -8.97 5.78 11.04
CA ARG A 25 -8.63 6.69 9.95
C ARG A 25 -9.88 7.19 9.25
N GLU A 26 -9.94 8.50 9.00
CA GLU A 26 -11.00 9.10 8.19
C GLU A 26 -11.08 8.42 6.81
N GLY A 27 -12.30 8.01 6.43
CA GLY A 27 -12.57 7.32 5.16
C GLY A 27 -12.50 5.79 5.23
N ILE A 28 -12.03 5.19 6.33
CA ILE A 28 -12.08 3.74 6.53
C ILE A 28 -13.35 3.38 7.32
N ASN A 29 -14.15 2.44 6.79
CA ASN A 29 -15.32 1.91 7.50
C ASN A 29 -15.48 0.41 7.22
N LEU A 30 -14.99 -0.41 8.15
CA LEU A 30 -14.94 -1.86 7.97
C LEU A 30 -16.27 -2.53 8.34
N THR A 31 -16.76 -3.41 7.46
CA THR A 31 -17.73 -4.44 7.82
C THR A 31 -17.04 -5.59 8.56
N VAL A 32 -17.80 -6.45 9.23
CA VAL A 32 -17.24 -7.64 9.89
C VAL A 32 -16.53 -8.56 8.88
N ALA A 33 -17.05 -8.66 7.65
CA ALA A 33 -16.42 -9.43 6.59
C ALA A 33 -15.06 -8.84 6.17
N ASP A 34 -14.95 -7.51 6.10
CA ASP A 34 -13.67 -6.83 5.82
C ASP A 34 -12.66 -7.09 6.94
N LYS A 35 -13.10 -7.00 8.22
CA LYS A 35 -12.24 -7.30 9.38
C LYS A 35 -11.71 -8.74 9.33
N LEU A 36 -12.56 -9.71 9.02
CA LEU A 36 -12.16 -11.11 8.88
C LEU A 36 -11.18 -11.31 7.70
N THR A 37 -11.37 -10.58 6.60
CA THR A 37 -10.48 -10.64 5.43
C THR A 37 -9.11 -10.08 5.75
N ILE A 38 -9.05 -8.89 6.35
CA ILE A 38 -7.80 -8.26 6.81
C ILE A 38 -7.10 -9.13 7.87
N ALA A 39 -7.83 -9.69 8.84
CA ALA A 39 -7.26 -10.60 9.83
C ALA A 39 -6.54 -11.80 9.20
N ARG A 40 -7.12 -12.39 8.14
CA ARG A 40 -6.46 -13.47 7.38
C ARG A 40 -5.21 -13.00 6.64
N HIS A 41 -5.23 -11.79 6.08
CA HIS A 41 -4.03 -11.23 5.43
C HIS A 41 -2.89 -11.01 6.43
N LEU A 42 -3.20 -10.47 7.62
CA LEU A 42 -2.24 -10.24 8.69
C LEU A 42 -1.69 -11.55 9.26
N ASP A 43 -2.56 -12.53 9.54
CA ASP A 43 -2.13 -13.84 10.04
C ASP A 43 -1.26 -14.56 9.01
N ASN A 44 -1.62 -14.52 7.72
CA ASN A 44 -0.80 -15.10 6.65
C ASN A 44 0.54 -14.38 6.47
N PHE A 45 0.59 -13.06 6.69
CA PHE A 45 1.85 -12.31 6.69
C PHE A 45 2.74 -12.72 7.87
N GLY A 46 2.13 -13.14 8.98
CA GLY A 46 2.81 -13.76 10.10
C GLY A 46 3.12 -12.83 11.27
N VAL A 47 2.33 -11.76 11.45
CA VAL A 47 2.40 -10.97 12.69
C VAL A 47 2.02 -11.81 13.90
N GLY A 48 2.62 -11.55 15.06
CA GLY A 48 2.39 -12.34 16.28
C GLY A 48 1.08 -12.01 17.00
N PHE A 49 0.56 -10.79 16.83
CA PHE A 49 -0.67 -10.34 17.48
C PHE A 49 -1.52 -9.50 16.53
N ILE A 50 -2.84 -9.70 16.58
CA ILE A 50 -3.82 -8.91 15.83
C ILE A 50 -4.86 -8.34 16.79
N GLU A 51 -4.90 -7.03 16.93
CA GLU A 51 -5.91 -6.34 17.75
C GLU A 51 -7.23 -6.21 17.00
N GLY A 52 -8.21 -7.02 17.42
CA GLY A 52 -9.47 -7.21 16.72
C GLY A 52 -10.53 -6.12 16.90
N GLY A 53 -10.32 -5.17 17.80
CA GLY A 53 -11.30 -4.12 18.15
C GLY A 53 -11.71 -4.13 19.62
N TRP A 54 -12.78 -3.41 19.94
CA TRP A 54 -13.27 -3.18 21.31
C TRP A 54 -14.61 -3.89 21.55
N PRO A 55 -14.60 -5.21 21.84
CA PRO A 55 -15.82 -5.97 22.09
C PRO A 55 -16.56 -5.43 23.32
N GLY A 56 -17.89 -5.41 23.25
CA GLY A 56 -18.77 -4.81 24.27
C GLY A 56 -19.00 -3.31 24.10
N ALA A 57 -18.03 -2.56 23.58
CA ALA A 57 -18.20 -1.14 23.24
C ALA A 57 -18.72 -0.95 21.81
N ASN A 58 -18.23 -1.76 20.87
CA ASN A 58 -18.64 -1.73 19.47
C ASN A 58 -19.32 -3.06 19.08
N PRO A 59 -20.62 -3.07 18.71
CA PRO A 59 -21.33 -4.29 18.32
C PRO A 59 -20.68 -5.05 17.16
N ARG A 60 -20.06 -4.34 16.20
CA ARG A 60 -19.35 -4.97 15.08
C ARG A 60 -18.10 -5.70 15.53
N ASP A 61 -17.42 -5.18 16.54
CA ASP A 61 -16.23 -5.83 17.09
C ASP A 61 -16.64 -7.07 17.88
N THR A 62 -17.71 -7.00 18.68
CA THR A 62 -18.28 -8.17 19.35
C THR A 62 -18.63 -9.29 18.35
N GLU A 63 -19.31 -8.96 17.25
CA GLU A 63 -19.62 -9.93 16.20
C GLU A 63 -18.35 -10.47 15.52
N PHE A 64 -17.36 -9.61 15.26
CA PHE A 64 -16.08 -10.03 14.70
C PHE A 64 -15.38 -11.07 15.57
N PHE A 65 -15.28 -10.88 16.90
CA PHE A 65 -14.66 -11.87 17.78
C PHE A 65 -15.42 -13.20 17.76
N ALA A 66 -16.76 -13.16 17.82
CA ALA A 66 -17.58 -14.38 17.77
C ALA A 66 -17.39 -15.17 16.47
N ARG A 67 -17.30 -14.45 15.33
CA ARG A 67 -17.09 -15.06 14.01
C ARG A 67 -15.66 -15.50 13.78
N ALA A 68 -14.66 -14.72 14.20
CA ALA A 68 -13.24 -15.03 14.02
C ALA A 68 -12.88 -16.37 14.67
N GLN A 69 -13.41 -16.66 15.86
CA GLN A 69 -13.23 -17.96 16.52
C GLN A 69 -13.75 -19.17 15.73
N GLN A 70 -14.75 -18.96 14.86
CA GLN A 70 -15.40 -20.02 14.09
C GLN A 70 -14.87 -20.10 12.65
N GLU A 71 -14.48 -18.97 12.08
CA GLU A 71 -14.17 -18.83 10.65
C GLU A 71 -12.67 -18.71 10.34
N ILE A 72 -11.81 -18.55 11.35
CA ILE A 72 -10.37 -18.36 11.17
C ILE A 72 -9.61 -19.32 12.10
N GLU A 73 -8.80 -20.16 11.50
CA GLU A 73 -7.74 -20.89 12.20
C GLU A 73 -6.46 -20.04 12.11
N PHE A 74 -6.16 -19.28 13.17
CA PHE A 74 -4.95 -18.47 13.25
C PHE A 74 -3.72 -19.37 13.38
N LYS A 75 -2.76 -19.19 12.46
CA LYS A 75 -1.54 -20.01 12.41
C LYS A 75 -0.35 -19.35 13.09
N ASN A 76 -0.30 -18.03 13.03
CA ASN A 76 0.83 -17.23 13.48
C ASN A 76 0.42 -16.25 14.59
N ALA A 77 -0.76 -15.62 14.47
CA ALA A 77 -1.19 -14.56 15.37
C ALA A 77 -2.05 -15.06 16.54
N GLU A 78 -1.87 -14.45 17.70
CA GLU A 78 -2.89 -14.45 18.76
C GLU A 78 -3.85 -13.28 18.57
N LEU A 79 -5.15 -13.56 18.67
CA LEU A 79 -6.17 -12.51 18.60
C LEU A 79 -6.23 -11.73 19.92
N VAL A 80 -6.27 -10.39 19.81
CA VAL A 80 -6.23 -9.49 20.96
C VAL A 80 -7.49 -8.63 21.04
N ALA A 81 -8.14 -8.62 22.20
CA ALA A 81 -9.24 -7.69 22.48
C ALA A 81 -8.73 -6.40 23.13
N PHE A 82 -9.13 -5.25 22.59
CA PHE A 82 -8.83 -3.94 23.18
C PHE A 82 -9.92 -3.53 24.15
N GLY A 83 -9.54 -2.92 25.28
CA GLY A 83 -10.48 -2.39 26.25
C GLY A 83 -9.87 -1.34 27.16
N ALA A 84 -10.66 -0.85 28.11
CA ALA A 84 -10.19 0.07 29.15
C ALA A 84 -10.15 -0.62 30.52
N THR A 85 -9.43 -0.04 31.46
CA THR A 85 -9.52 -0.40 32.88
C THR A 85 -10.95 -0.22 33.41
N ARG A 86 -11.27 -0.85 34.55
CA ARG A 86 -12.53 -0.63 35.27
C ARG A 86 -12.82 0.85 35.48
N ARG A 87 -14.10 1.20 35.65
CA ARG A 87 -14.47 2.58 36.05
C ARG A 87 -13.98 2.94 37.46
N ALA A 88 -13.75 4.23 37.67
CA ALA A 88 -13.38 4.79 38.97
C ALA A 88 -14.46 4.47 40.04
N GLY A 89 -14.03 4.07 41.22
CA GLY A 89 -14.88 3.66 42.34
C GLY A 89 -15.58 2.30 42.18
N GLY A 90 -15.36 1.59 41.08
CA GLY A 90 -15.89 0.25 40.82
C GLY A 90 -14.89 -0.88 41.10
N LYS A 91 -15.24 -2.11 40.71
CA LYS A 91 -14.36 -3.29 40.72
C LYS A 91 -14.34 -3.95 39.35
N ALA A 92 -13.19 -4.46 38.93
CA ALA A 92 -13.00 -5.06 37.61
C ALA A 92 -13.90 -6.29 37.41
N ALA A 93 -14.09 -7.10 38.46
CA ALA A 93 -14.96 -8.28 38.42
C ALA A 93 -16.46 -7.96 38.21
N GLU A 94 -16.88 -6.72 38.47
CA GLU A 94 -18.25 -6.25 38.32
C GLU A 94 -18.44 -5.32 37.12
N ASP A 95 -17.35 -4.94 36.44
CA ASP A 95 -17.38 -3.99 35.34
C ASP A 95 -17.87 -4.68 34.05
N PRO A 96 -19.00 -4.21 33.46
CA PRO A 96 -19.55 -4.82 32.25
C PRO A 96 -18.62 -4.78 31.04
N GLN A 97 -17.76 -3.75 30.92
CA GLN A 97 -16.80 -3.68 29.82
C GLN A 97 -15.69 -4.71 30.00
N VAL A 98 -15.16 -4.85 31.21
CA VAL A 98 -14.14 -5.88 31.51
C VAL A 98 -14.71 -7.28 31.29
N LYS A 99 -15.97 -7.51 31.69
CA LYS A 99 -16.67 -8.77 31.42
C LYS A 99 -16.78 -9.05 29.92
N ALA A 100 -17.11 -8.05 29.10
CA ALA A 100 -17.20 -8.21 27.66
C ALA A 100 -15.86 -8.60 27.00
N LEU A 101 -14.73 -8.14 27.55
CA LEU A 101 -13.40 -8.57 27.11
C LEU A 101 -13.19 -10.07 27.32
N LEU A 102 -13.64 -10.62 28.46
CA LEU A 102 -13.58 -12.05 28.74
C LEU A 102 -14.54 -12.84 27.83
N GLU A 103 -15.75 -12.33 27.63
CA GLU A 103 -16.77 -12.94 26.76
C GLU A 103 -16.35 -12.95 25.28
N SER A 104 -15.46 -12.04 24.85
CA SER A 104 -14.85 -12.07 23.51
C SER A 104 -14.05 -13.35 23.24
N GLY A 105 -13.62 -14.04 24.30
CA GLY A 105 -12.80 -15.25 24.26
C GLY A 105 -11.37 -15.06 23.75
N ALA A 106 -10.93 -13.83 23.46
CA ALA A 106 -9.56 -13.54 23.05
C ALA A 106 -8.53 -14.04 24.10
N PRO A 107 -7.45 -14.73 23.69
CA PRO A 107 -6.40 -15.17 24.62
C PRO A 107 -5.64 -14.01 25.26
N VAL A 108 -5.52 -12.89 24.53
CA VAL A 108 -4.80 -11.69 24.93
C VAL A 108 -5.76 -10.51 25.03
N ILE A 109 -5.55 -9.65 26.01
CA ILE A 109 -6.29 -8.40 26.20
C ILE A 109 -5.31 -7.24 26.31
N THR A 110 -5.48 -6.21 25.48
CA THR A 110 -4.78 -4.93 25.62
C THR A 110 -5.69 -3.93 26.32
N LEU A 111 -5.25 -3.41 27.45
CA LEU A 111 -5.95 -2.37 28.20
C LEU A 111 -5.34 -0.99 27.93
N VAL A 112 -6.18 0.01 27.68
CA VAL A 112 -5.75 1.41 27.71
C VAL A 112 -5.84 1.96 29.13
N ALA A 113 -4.76 2.59 29.59
CA ALA A 113 -4.65 3.27 30.87
C ALA A 113 -4.12 4.70 30.68
N LYS A 114 -4.70 5.68 31.37
CA LYS A 114 -4.20 7.06 31.31
C LYS A 114 -2.89 7.17 32.09
N SER A 115 -1.84 7.67 31.44
CA SER A 115 -0.50 7.83 32.04
C SER A 115 -0.03 9.29 32.14
N HIS A 116 -0.96 10.23 31.96
CA HIS A 116 -0.77 11.66 32.15
C HIS A 116 -1.73 12.14 33.26
N ASP A 117 -1.18 12.72 34.32
CA ASP A 117 -1.91 13.21 35.50
C ASP A 117 -3.08 14.13 35.13
N ARG A 118 -2.85 15.09 34.22
CA ARG A 118 -3.89 15.98 33.72
C ARG A 118 -5.06 15.24 33.06
N HIS A 119 -4.81 14.13 32.36
CA HIS A 119 -5.89 13.33 31.75
C HIS A 119 -6.65 12.53 32.81
N VAL A 120 -5.97 12.08 33.87
CA VAL A 120 -6.62 11.41 35.00
C VAL A 120 -7.58 12.37 35.71
N GLU A 121 -7.12 13.58 36.03
CA GLU A 121 -7.91 14.56 36.76
C GLU A 121 -9.04 15.15 35.90
N LEU A 122 -8.79 15.45 34.62
CA LEU A 122 -9.75 16.19 33.78
C LEU A 122 -10.65 15.27 32.95
N ALA A 123 -10.11 14.18 32.38
CA ALA A 123 -10.85 13.31 31.49
C ALA A 123 -11.52 12.14 32.25
N LEU A 124 -10.77 11.45 33.11
CA LEU A 124 -11.35 10.39 33.97
C LEU A 124 -12.10 10.97 35.18
N ARG A 125 -11.74 12.18 35.61
CA ARG A 125 -12.34 12.87 36.76
C ARG A 125 -12.19 12.06 38.05
N THR A 126 -10.99 11.51 38.25
CA THR A 126 -10.62 10.73 39.43
C THR A 126 -9.23 11.14 39.94
N THR A 127 -8.76 10.52 41.03
CA THR A 127 -7.43 10.79 41.59
C THR A 127 -6.35 9.91 40.96
N LEU A 128 -5.09 10.31 41.12
CA LEU A 128 -3.93 9.55 40.65
C LEU A 128 -3.86 8.16 41.30
N GLU A 129 -4.15 8.09 42.60
CA GLU A 129 -4.18 6.84 43.37
C GLU A 129 -5.27 5.90 42.85
N GLU A 130 -6.48 6.41 42.65
CA GLU A 130 -7.59 5.61 42.12
C GLU A 130 -7.30 5.11 40.70
N ASN A 131 -6.63 5.90 39.85
CA ASN A 131 -6.22 5.43 38.52
C ASN A 131 -5.20 4.28 38.59
N LEU A 132 -4.24 4.35 39.52
CA LEU A 132 -3.30 3.23 39.74
C LEU A 132 -4.05 1.98 40.24
N GLU A 133 -5.01 2.14 41.16
CA GLU A 133 -5.86 1.04 41.62
C GLU A 133 -6.73 0.45 40.51
N MET A 134 -7.26 1.28 39.59
CA MET A 134 -8.00 0.83 38.41
C MET A 134 -7.12 -0.06 37.51
N VAL A 135 -5.87 0.33 37.29
CA VAL A 135 -4.89 -0.46 36.52
C VAL A 135 -4.61 -1.79 37.22
N VAL A 136 -4.23 -1.75 38.50
CA VAL A 136 -3.87 -2.95 39.27
C VAL A 136 -5.02 -3.95 39.34
N ASP A 137 -6.22 -3.48 39.69
CA ASP A 137 -7.40 -4.33 39.85
C ASP A 137 -7.81 -4.98 38.53
N THR A 138 -7.81 -4.22 37.42
CA THR A 138 -8.20 -4.77 36.11
C THR A 138 -7.18 -5.78 35.59
N VAL A 139 -5.89 -5.46 35.66
CA VAL A 139 -4.82 -6.36 35.19
C VAL A 139 -4.83 -7.65 36.01
N SER A 140 -4.84 -7.54 37.35
CA SER A 140 -4.83 -8.70 38.24
C SER A 140 -6.03 -9.61 37.98
N TYR A 141 -7.22 -9.03 37.87
CA TYR A 141 -8.45 -9.79 37.60
C TYR A 141 -8.37 -10.55 36.27
N LEU A 142 -7.94 -9.91 35.17
CA LEU A 142 -7.85 -10.58 33.88
C LEU A 142 -6.77 -11.68 33.86
N ARG A 143 -5.65 -11.48 34.58
CA ARG A 143 -4.62 -12.53 34.77
C ARG A 143 -5.16 -13.71 35.56
N GLU A 144 -5.94 -13.49 36.62
CA GLU A 144 -6.64 -14.54 37.38
C GLU A 144 -7.64 -15.32 36.51
N GLN A 145 -8.25 -14.68 35.51
CA GLN A 145 -9.10 -15.34 34.51
C GLN A 145 -8.30 -16.05 33.40
N GLY A 146 -6.97 -16.17 33.54
CA GLY A 146 -6.10 -16.90 32.62
C GLY A 146 -5.77 -16.17 31.32
N ARG A 147 -5.98 -14.85 31.25
CA ARG A 147 -5.66 -14.05 30.06
C ARG A 147 -4.22 -13.54 30.10
N ARG A 148 -3.60 -13.37 28.93
CA ARG A 148 -2.40 -12.54 28.80
C ARG A 148 -2.84 -11.08 28.70
N VAL A 149 -2.18 -10.18 29.42
CA VAL A 149 -2.60 -8.78 29.52
C VAL A 149 -1.47 -7.87 29.07
N PHE A 150 -1.76 -6.98 28.14
CA PHE A 150 -0.91 -5.86 27.74
C PHE A 150 -1.54 -4.55 28.21
N VAL A 151 -0.73 -3.54 28.49
CA VAL A 151 -1.22 -2.23 28.95
C VAL A 151 -0.63 -1.11 28.11
N ASP A 152 -1.49 -0.42 27.37
CA ASP A 152 -1.18 0.81 26.65
C ASP A 152 -1.25 1.98 27.62
N CYS A 153 -0.09 2.56 27.95
CA CYS A 153 0.02 3.81 28.68
C CYS A 153 -0.26 4.97 27.71
N GLU A 154 -1.54 5.34 27.58
CA GLU A 154 -1.99 6.41 26.70
C GLU A 154 -1.45 7.77 27.18
N HIS A 155 -1.01 8.59 26.22
CA HIS A 155 -0.30 9.87 26.40
C HIS A 155 0.98 9.76 27.24
N PHE A 156 1.67 8.61 27.24
CA PHE A 156 2.84 8.39 28.10
C PHE A 156 3.92 9.44 27.94
N PHE A 157 4.31 9.79 26.72
CA PHE A 157 5.46 10.69 26.55
C PHE A 157 5.17 12.13 26.96
N ASP A 158 3.97 12.64 26.72
CA ASP A 158 3.54 13.94 27.23
C ASP A 158 3.38 13.91 28.74
N GLY A 159 2.79 12.82 29.28
CA GLY A 159 2.68 12.57 30.70
C GLY A 159 4.03 12.51 31.40
N TYR A 160 5.01 11.84 30.80
CA TYR A 160 6.38 11.73 31.30
C TYR A 160 7.09 13.08 31.29
N ARG A 161 6.89 13.91 30.27
CA ARG A 161 7.46 15.28 30.24
C ARG A 161 6.88 16.17 31.32
N ALA A 162 5.58 16.03 31.61
CA ALA A 162 4.90 16.80 32.65
C ALA A 162 5.23 16.30 34.06
N ASN A 163 5.17 14.98 34.27
CA ASN A 163 5.30 14.31 35.56
C ASN A 163 5.93 12.90 35.40
N PRO A 164 7.27 12.82 35.32
CA PRO A 164 7.98 11.56 35.09
C PRO A 164 7.69 10.49 36.15
N GLU A 165 7.55 10.90 37.42
CA GLU A 165 7.34 9.97 38.53
C GLU A 165 5.97 9.31 38.46
N TYR A 166 4.92 10.06 38.14
CA TYR A 166 3.59 9.50 37.96
C TYR A 166 3.50 8.59 36.73
N ALA A 167 4.06 9.02 35.59
CA ALA A 167 4.09 8.19 34.38
C ALA A 167 4.79 6.84 34.64
N LYS A 168 5.95 6.85 35.33
CA LYS A 168 6.64 5.62 35.76
C LYS A 168 5.84 4.81 36.79
N ALA A 169 5.07 5.46 37.68
CA ALA A 169 4.22 4.76 38.63
C ALA A 169 3.12 3.94 37.94
N VAL A 170 2.52 4.45 36.85
CA VAL A 170 1.56 3.70 36.04
C VAL A 170 2.21 2.46 35.40
N VAL A 171 3.44 2.60 34.89
CA VAL A 171 4.21 1.47 34.34
C VAL A 171 4.49 0.41 35.39
N ARG A 172 4.94 0.81 36.59
CA ARG A 172 5.18 -0.12 37.71
C ARG A 172 3.90 -0.81 38.15
N ALA A 173 2.81 -0.07 38.33
CA ALA A 173 1.52 -0.61 38.73
C ALA A 173 1.02 -1.68 37.74
N ALA A 174 1.12 -1.42 36.43
CA ALA A 174 0.75 -2.40 35.40
C ALA A 174 1.66 -3.65 35.45
N SER A 175 2.98 -3.46 35.49
CA SER A 175 3.95 -4.56 35.48
C SER A 175 3.86 -5.43 36.75
N GLU A 176 3.72 -4.81 37.93
CA GLU A 176 3.63 -5.50 39.23
C GLU A 176 2.29 -6.25 39.38
N ALA A 177 1.21 -5.75 38.77
CA ALA A 177 -0.07 -6.44 38.68
C ALA A 177 -0.04 -7.65 37.71
N GLY A 178 1.06 -7.83 36.97
CA GLY A 178 1.27 -8.97 36.09
C GLY A 178 0.93 -8.73 34.63
N ALA A 179 0.90 -7.47 34.17
CA ALA A 179 0.92 -7.17 32.74
C ALA A 179 2.20 -7.73 32.11
N ASP A 180 2.06 -8.41 30.98
CA ASP A 180 3.17 -9.07 30.30
C ASP A 180 4.01 -8.08 29.47
N VAL A 181 3.37 -7.03 28.96
CA VAL A 181 4.02 -5.91 28.28
C VAL A 181 3.34 -4.60 28.70
N VAL A 182 4.14 -3.57 28.99
CA VAL A 182 3.66 -2.20 29.17
C VAL A 182 4.12 -1.34 27.99
N ILE A 183 3.17 -0.79 27.24
CA ILE A 183 3.41 -0.10 25.99
C ILE A 183 3.39 1.41 26.24
N LEU A 184 4.47 2.08 25.85
CA LEU A 184 4.58 3.53 25.95
C LEU A 184 3.96 4.15 24.69
N CYS A 185 2.87 4.92 24.83
CA CYS A 185 2.18 5.50 23.68
C CYS A 185 2.62 6.95 23.44
N ASP A 186 3.19 7.23 22.26
CA ASP A 186 3.33 8.58 21.70
C ASP A 186 2.04 8.98 21.00
N THR A 187 0.97 9.14 21.80
CA THR A 187 -0.41 9.31 21.33
C THR A 187 -0.59 10.55 20.46
N ASN A 188 0.14 11.63 20.73
CA ASN A 188 0.10 12.85 19.93
C ASN A 188 1.14 12.87 18.79
N GLY A 189 1.94 11.80 18.62
CA GLY A 189 2.96 11.69 17.59
C GLY A 189 4.04 12.78 17.63
N GLY A 190 4.25 13.39 18.80
CA GLY A 190 5.02 14.62 18.99
C GLY A 190 6.48 14.38 19.38
N MET A 191 6.90 13.13 19.53
CA MET A 191 8.26 12.79 19.92
C MET A 191 9.20 12.69 18.72
N LEU A 192 10.47 13.00 18.94
CA LEU A 192 11.55 12.74 17.98
C LEU A 192 12.37 11.50 18.40
N PRO A 193 13.05 10.80 17.47
CA PRO A 193 13.67 9.51 17.76
C PRO A 193 14.62 9.49 18.95
N ALA A 194 15.52 10.49 19.05
CA ALA A 194 16.47 10.59 20.16
C ALA A 194 15.77 10.81 21.52
N GLN A 195 14.62 11.48 21.53
CA GLN A 195 13.83 11.71 22.74
C GLN A 195 13.12 10.42 23.16
N VAL A 196 12.56 9.66 22.20
CA VAL A 196 11.97 8.34 22.46
C VAL A 196 13.02 7.40 23.05
N GLN A 197 14.18 7.28 22.41
CA GLN A 197 15.26 6.40 22.87
C GLN A 197 15.67 6.70 24.32
N ALA A 198 15.87 7.99 24.66
CA ALA A 198 16.26 8.40 26.00
C ALA A 198 15.19 8.07 27.06
N VAL A 199 13.92 8.34 26.75
CA VAL A 199 12.81 8.05 27.67
C VAL A 199 12.63 6.56 27.86
N VAL A 200 12.59 5.77 26.78
CA VAL A 200 12.42 4.30 26.85
C VAL A 200 13.56 3.67 27.65
N ALA A 201 14.81 4.06 27.40
CA ALA A 201 15.95 3.53 28.14
C ALA A 201 15.88 3.85 29.65
N THR A 202 15.44 5.07 30.00
CA THR A 202 15.27 5.48 31.39
C THR A 202 14.15 4.70 32.07
N VAL A 203 12.99 4.58 31.42
CA VAL A 203 11.85 3.84 31.96
C VAL A 203 12.18 2.36 32.12
N LEU A 204 12.90 1.76 31.17
CA LEU A 204 13.36 0.38 31.26
C LEU A 204 14.27 0.18 32.47
N ALA A 205 15.26 1.05 32.66
CA ALA A 205 16.20 0.98 33.78
C ALA A 205 15.51 1.17 35.15
N ASP A 206 14.54 2.10 35.21
CA ASP A 206 13.87 2.49 36.46
C ASP A 206 12.75 1.54 36.90
N THR A 207 12.21 0.73 35.98
CA THR A 207 11.04 -0.13 36.24
C THR A 207 11.32 -1.61 36.04
N GLY A 208 12.27 -1.98 35.18
CA GLY A 208 12.52 -3.37 34.80
C GLY A 208 11.38 -4.05 34.03
N ALA A 209 10.31 -3.29 33.70
CA ALA A 209 9.16 -3.83 32.97
C ALA A 209 9.55 -4.19 31.54
N ARG A 210 8.89 -5.21 30.97
CA ARG A 210 8.99 -5.48 29.53
C ARG A 210 8.25 -4.38 28.77
N LEU A 211 8.99 -3.55 28.04
CA LEU A 211 8.42 -2.39 27.36
C LEU A 211 8.05 -2.67 25.90
N GLY A 212 6.96 -2.04 25.48
CA GLY A 212 6.58 -1.86 24.08
C GLY A 212 6.45 -0.39 23.69
N ILE A 213 6.24 -0.14 22.39
CA ILE A 213 6.04 1.19 21.83
C ILE A 213 4.82 1.21 20.90
N HIS A 214 4.03 2.28 21.01
CA HIS A 214 2.99 2.65 20.06
C HIS A 214 3.20 4.11 19.66
N ALA A 215 3.51 4.38 18.40
CA ALA A 215 3.86 5.72 17.94
C ALA A 215 2.91 6.20 16.83
N GLN A 216 2.30 7.37 17.04
CA GLN A 216 1.56 8.09 16.00
C GLN A 216 2.50 8.98 15.18
N ASP A 217 2.09 9.35 13.97
CA ASP A 217 2.98 9.91 12.93
C ASP A 217 2.90 11.42 12.75
N ASP A 218 2.39 12.19 13.72
CA ASP A 218 2.17 13.66 13.61
C ASP A 218 3.44 14.46 13.26
N THR A 219 4.63 13.95 13.60
CA THR A 219 5.93 14.52 13.22
C THR A 219 6.58 13.85 12.01
N GLY A 220 5.92 12.88 11.38
CA GLY A 220 6.48 12.01 10.33
C GLY A 220 7.58 11.06 10.84
N CYS A 221 7.62 10.82 12.15
CA CYS A 221 8.68 10.06 12.82
C CYS A 221 8.22 8.71 13.38
N ALA A 222 6.99 8.24 13.19
CA ALA A 222 6.46 7.06 13.89
C ALA A 222 7.30 5.78 13.67
N VAL A 223 7.73 5.52 12.43
CA VAL A 223 8.62 4.38 12.11
C VAL A 223 9.97 4.55 12.81
N ALA A 224 10.56 5.74 12.74
CA ALA A 224 11.86 6.02 13.36
C ALA A 224 11.80 5.97 14.90
N ASN A 225 10.73 6.48 15.50
CA ASN A 225 10.44 6.42 16.93
C ASN A 225 10.27 4.98 17.40
N THR A 226 9.56 4.17 16.62
CA THR A 226 9.39 2.73 16.89
C THR A 226 10.73 2.01 16.92
N LEU A 227 11.59 2.22 15.91
CA LEU A 227 12.93 1.62 15.88
C LEU A 227 13.86 2.17 16.97
N ALA A 228 13.76 3.45 17.30
CA ALA A 228 14.52 4.06 18.39
C ALA A 228 14.13 3.49 19.77
N ALA A 229 12.86 3.13 19.97
CA ALA A 229 12.43 2.41 21.17
C ALA A 229 13.00 0.98 21.21
N VAL A 230 13.07 0.29 20.06
CA VAL A 230 13.73 -1.02 19.95
C VAL A 230 15.22 -0.92 20.29
N ASP A 231 15.92 0.11 19.80
CA ASP A 231 17.32 0.38 20.15
C ASP A 231 17.51 0.62 21.65
N ALA A 232 16.50 1.18 22.32
CA ALA A 232 16.49 1.39 23.77
C ALA A 232 16.08 0.16 24.58
N GLY A 233 15.71 -0.95 23.93
CA GLY A 233 15.39 -2.23 24.58
C GLY A 233 13.91 -2.62 24.59
N ALA A 234 13.03 -1.88 23.90
CA ALA A 234 11.65 -2.33 23.70
C ALA A 234 11.62 -3.62 22.88
N THR A 235 10.77 -4.57 23.28
CA THR A 235 10.63 -5.89 22.65
C THR A 235 9.22 -6.15 22.11
N HIS A 236 8.43 -5.09 21.98
CA HIS A 236 7.09 -5.13 21.45
C HIS A 236 6.82 -3.84 20.66
N VAL A 237 6.42 -3.98 19.40
CA VAL A 237 6.08 -2.84 18.53
C VAL A 237 4.64 -2.96 18.08
N GLN A 238 3.85 -1.91 18.31
CA GLN A 238 2.51 -1.79 17.75
C GLN A 238 2.56 -0.98 16.46
N CYS A 239 1.99 -1.53 15.40
CA CYS A 239 1.99 -0.93 14.07
C CYS A 239 0.63 -1.13 13.40
N THR A 240 0.45 -0.48 12.25
CA THR A 240 -0.69 -0.74 11.36
C THR A 240 -0.26 -0.94 9.93
N ALA A 241 -1.00 -1.77 9.19
CA ALA A 241 -0.83 -1.91 7.76
C ALA A 241 -0.94 -0.54 7.09
N ASN A 242 0.06 -0.23 6.26
CA ASN A 242 0.15 1.03 5.51
C ASN A 242 0.14 2.30 6.38
N GLY A 243 0.40 2.18 7.68
CA GLY A 243 0.44 3.31 8.62
C GLY A 243 -0.95 3.91 8.89
N TYR A 244 -2.04 3.17 8.68
CA TYR A 244 -3.39 3.67 8.97
C TYR A 244 -3.58 3.99 10.46
N GLY A 245 -4.38 5.00 10.76
CA GLY A 245 -4.68 5.41 12.13
C GLY A 245 -5.39 6.77 12.16
N GLU A 246 -5.66 7.27 13.36
CA GLU A 246 -6.18 8.62 13.54
C GLU A 246 -5.24 9.68 12.93
N ARG A 247 -5.84 10.77 12.41
CA ARG A 247 -5.12 11.93 11.86
C ARG A 247 -4.17 11.53 10.71
N VAL A 248 -2.87 11.48 10.98
CA VAL A 248 -1.81 11.13 10.02
C VAL A 248 -1.34 9.69 10.16
N GLY A 249 -1.89 8.94 11.12
CA GLY A 249 -1.70 7.51 11.24
C GLY A 249 -0.66 7.07 12.26
N ASN A 250 -0.31 5.79 12.18
CA ASN A 250 0.58 5.09 13.10
C ASN A 250 1.87 4.67 12.41
N ALA A 251 2.81 4.15 13.20
CA ALA A 251 3.97 3.45 12.68
C ALA A 251 3.54 2.36 11.67
N ASN A 252 4.03 2.49 10.44
CA ASN A 252 3.67 1.60 9.35
C ASN A 252 4.35 0.23 9.54
N LEU A 253 3.52 -0.82 9.59
CA LEU A 253 3.94 -2.22 9.81
C LEU A 253 5.05 -2.65 8.85
N PHE A 254 4.89 -2.35 7.56
CA PHE A 254 5.77 -2.86 6.52
C PHE A 254 7.22 -2.36 6.62
N PRO A 255 7.50 -1.04 6.69
CA PRO A 255 8.87 -0.57 6.89
C PRO A 255 9.46 -0.95 8.25
N VAL A 256 8.66 -1.04 9.33
CA VAL A 256 9.15 -1.50 10.64
C VAL A 256 9.62 -2.95 10.56
N VAL A 257 8.77 -3.84 10.05
CA VAL A 257 9.10 -5.27 9.90
C VAL A 257 10.28 -5.48 8.94
N ALA A 258 10.30 -4.79 7.80
CA ALA A 258 11.43 -4.86 6.86
C ALA A 258 12.75 -4.40 7.49
N ALA A 259 12.73 -3.34 8.32
CA ALA A 259 13.92 -2.92 9.06
C ALA A 259 14.37 -3.98 10.07
N LEU A 260 13.44 -4.54 10.86
CA LEU A 260 13.75 -5.57 11.85
C LEU A 260 14.40 -6.81 11.21
N GLU A 261 13.82 -7.34 10.13
CA GLU A 261 14.35 -8.51 9.43
C GLU A 261 15.66 -8.19 8.68
N LEU A 262 15.66 -7.16 7.84
CA LEU A 262 16.73 -6.94 6.85
C LEU A 262 17.89 -6.10 7.35
N LYS A 263 17.68 -5.29 8.40
CA LYS A 263 18.69 -4.35 8.93
C LYS A 263 19.14 -4.71 10.34
N TYR A 264 18.22 -5.19 11.18
CA TYR A 264 18.56 -5.66 12.53
C TYR A 264 18.87 -7.16 12.60
N GLY A 265 18.56 -7.93 11.56
CA GLY A 265 18.72 -9.39 11.56
C GLY A 265 17.84 -10.09 12.60
N LYS A 266 16.70 -9.48 12.95
CA LYS A 266 15.71 -10.04 13.88
C LYS A 266 14.65 -10.78 13.09
N THR A 267 14.57 -12.09 13.27
CA THR A 267 13.47 -12.90 12.74
C THR A 267 12.21 -12.65 13.55
N VAL A 268 11.29 -11.86 12.98
CA VAL A 268 10.01 -11.45 13.58
C VAL A 268 8.81 -11.96 12.79
N LEU A 269 9.03 -12.52 11.60
CA LEU A 269 8.04 -13.23 10.79
C LEU A 269 8.43 -14.71 10.59
N PRO A 270 7.48 -15.56 10.18
CA PRO A 270 7.80 -16.89 9.66
C PRO A 270 8.75 -16.83 8.47
N GLU A 271 9.60 -17.85 8.32
CA GLU A 271 10.58 -17.95 7.25
C GLU A 271 9.91 -17.78 5.87
N GLY A 272 10.43 -16.85 5.06
CA GLY A 272 9.94 -16.54 3.71
C GLY A 272 8.71 -15.62 3.64
N ALA A 273 8.03 -15.34 4.76
CA ALA A 273 6.82 -14.52 4.74
C ALA A 273 7.05 -13.05 4.36
N LEU A 274 8.27 -12.54 4.55
CA LEU A 274 8.64 -11.18 4.15
C LEU A 274 8.48 -10.94 2.64
N ALA A 275 8.65 -11.97 1.80
CA ALA A 275 8.47 -11.86 0.36
C ALA A 275 6.99 -11.63 -0.05
N ASP A 276 6.04 -11.82 0.86
CA ASP A 276 4.62 -11.56 0.63
C ASP A 276 4.19 -10.13 1.01
N MET A 277 5.11 -9.33 1.53
CA MET A 277 4.84 -8.02 2.14
C MET A 277 4.12 -7.05 1.20
N THR A 278 4.60 -6.89 -0.03
CA THR A 278 3.99 -5.99 -1.02
C THR A 278 2.56 -6.43 -1.37
N ARG A 279 2.34 -7.72 -1.57
CA ARG A 279 1.02 -8.29 -1.87
C ARG A 279 0.03 -8.06 -0.73
N VAL A 280 0.46 -8.29 0.53
CA VAL A 280 -0.37 -8.07 1.72
C VAL A 280 -0.73 -6.60 1.89
N SER A 281 0.24 -5.69 1.70
CA SER A 281 0.02 -4.24 1.74
C SER A 281 -1.08 -3.80 0.77
N HIS A 282 -1.02 -4.27 -0.48
CA HIS A 282 -1.98 -3.89 -1.51
C HIS A 282 -3.34 -4.55 -1.32
N ALA A 283 -3.38 -5.82 -0.89
CA ALA A 283 -4.63 -6.51 -0.60
C ALA A 283 -5.41 -5.83 0.55
N ILE A 284 -4.72 -5.40 1.61
CA ILE A 284 -5.37 -4.64 2.69
C ILE A 284 -5.86 -3.29 2.17
N ALA A 285 -5.07 -2.59 1.36
CA ALA A 285 -5.46 -1.32 0.74
C ALA A 285 -6.73 -1.46 -0.13
N GLU A 286 -6.86 -2.55 -0.88
CA GLU A 286 -8.04 -2.89 -1.67
C GLU A 286 -9.27 -3.10 -0.78
N VAL A 287 -9.14 -3.88 0.30
CA VAL A 287 -10.26 -4.13 1.25
C VAL A 287 -10.72 -2.85 1.93
N VAL A 288 -9.81 -1.94 2.30
CA VAL A 288 -10.18 -0.64 2.89
C VAL A 288 -10.59 0.41 1.83
N ASN A 289 -10.59 0.04 0.55
CA ASN A 289 -10.92 0.90 -0.59
C ASN A 289 -10.07 2.18 -0.66
N LEU A 290 -8.75 2.05 -0.47
CA LEU A 290 -7.79 3.14 -0.59
C LEU A 290 -6.74 2.83 -1.66
N THR A 291 -6.42 3.80 -2.50
CA THR A 291 -5.32 3.67 -3.46
C THR A 291 -3.98 3.57 -2.73
N PRO A 292 -3.18 2.49 -2.94
CA PRO A 292 -1.85 2.38 -2.36
C PRO A 292 -0.95 3.55 -2.76
N SER A 293 -0.10 4.02 -1.84
CA SER A 293 0.91 5.01 -2.19
C SER A 293 1.99 4.36 -3.05
N THR A 294 2.15 4.86 -4.27
CA THR A 294 3.16 4.34 -5.22
C THR A 294 4.59 4.54 -4.72
N HIS A 295 4.82 5.49 -3.82
CA HIS A 295 6.13 5.83 -3.26
C HIS A 295 6.31 5.33 -1.82
N GLN A 296 5.40 4.50 -1.31
CA GLN A 296 5.54 3.95 0.03
C GLN A 296 6.84 3.15 0.15
N PRO A 297 7.62 3.32 1.23
CA PRO A 297 8.84 2.54 1.43
C PRO A 297 8.58 1.04 1.30
N TYR A 298 9.49 0.34 0.61
CA TYR A 298 9.47 -1.10 0.33
C TYR A 298 8.31 -1.61 -0.55
N VAL A 299 7.05 -1.23 -0.30
CA VAL A 299 5.87 -1.84 -0.95
C VAL A 299 5.26 -0.99 -2.07
N GLY A 300 5.72 0.26 -2.22
CA GLY A 300 5.31 1.13 -3.31
C GLY A 300 5.88 0.64 -4.65
N VAL A 301 5.08 0.73 -5.71
CA VAL A 301 5.50 0.33 -7.07
C VAL A 301 6.73 1.11 -7.57
N SER A 302 6.94 2.30 -7.03
CA SER A 302 8.05 3.20 -7.35
C SER A 302 9.20 3.13 -6.35
N ALA A 303 9.10 2.34 -5.28
CA ALA A 303 10.12 2.26 -4.23
C ALA A 303 11.49 1.78 -4.77
N PHE A 304 11.47 0.99 -5.84
CA PHE A 304 12.66 0.49 -6.54
C PHE A 304 12.69 0.90 -8.02
N ALA A 305 12.05 2.03 -8.36
CA ALA A 305 12.05 2.57 -9.70
C ALA A 305 13.25 3.50 -9.94
N HIS A 306 13.89 3.38 -11.10
CA HIS A 306 15.05 4.17 -11.48
C HIS A 306 14.82 4.89 -12.79
N LYS A 307 15.07 6.20 -12.83
CA LYS A 307 14.83 7.04 -14.02
C LYS A 307 16.11 7.62 -14.62
N ALA A 308 17.04 8.06 -13.79
CA ALA A 308 18.23 8.76 -14.26
C ALA A 308 19.19 7.82 -15.01
N GLY A 309 19.72 8.24 -16.16
CA GLY A 309 20.69 7.46 -16.93
C GLY A 309 21.98 7.12 -16.18
N LEU A 310 22.38 7.95 -15.21
CA LEU A 310 23.49 7.66 -14.30
C LEU A 310 23.18 6.44 -13.41
N HIS A 311 21.98 6.37 -12.85
CA HIS A 311 21.54 5.24 -12.02
C HIS A 311 21.52 3.96 -12.84
N ALA A 312 20.94 4.01 -14.04
CA ALA A 312 20.86 2.86 -14.94
C ALA A 312 22.25 2.29 -15.30
N SER A 313 23.24 3.17 -15.52
CA SER A 313 24.60 2.75 -15.87
C SER A 313 25.28 1.99 -14.73
N ALA A 314 25.07 2.40 -13.48
CA ALA A 314 25.59 1.71 -12.32
C ALA A 314 24.82 0.42 -12.01
N ILE A 315 23.48 0.44 -12.06
CA ILE A 315 22.64 -0.75 -11.83
C ILE A 315 22.97 -1.88 -12.81
N LYS A 316 23.35 -1.54 -14.04
CA LYS A 316 23.81 -2.53 -15.03
C LYS A 316 25.09 -3.26 -14.58
N VAL A 317 25.95 -2.59 -13.82
CA VAL A 317 27.17 -3.18 -13.24
C VAL A 317 26.81 -3.98 -12.00
N ASP A 318 26.10 -3.35 -11.07
CA ASP A 318 25.67 -3.93 -9.81
C ASP A 318 24.41 -3.19 -9.30
N PRO A 319 23.26 -3.90 -9.16
CA PRO A 319 22.02 -3.31 -8.64
C PRO A 319 22.16 -2.66 -7.26
N ASP A 320 23.08 -3.13 -6.42
CA ASP A 320 23.25 -2.65 -5.03
C ASP A 320 23.85 -1.23 -4.97
N LEU A 321 24.40 -0.73 -6.08
CA LEU A 321 24.93 0.64 -6.15
C LEU A 321 23.83 1.71 -6.00
N TYR A 322 22.57 1.35 -6.23
CA TYR A 322 21.42 2.25 -6.11
C TYR A 322 20.23 1.62 -5.37
N GLN A 323 20.38 0.42 -4.81
CA GLN A 323 19.35 -0.27 -4.05
C GLN A 323 19.91 -0.70 -2.69
N HIS A 324 19.18 -0.40 -1.62
CA HIS A 324 19.64 -0.73 -0.27
C HIS A 324 19.32 -2.18 0.13
N ILE A 325 18.56 -2.92 -0.68
CA ILE A 325 18.22 -4.35 -0.59
C ILE A 325 17.83 -4.88 -1.98
N ASP A 326 17.82 -6.19 -2.15
CA ASP A 326 17.10 -6.84 -3.26
C ASP A 326 15.58 -6.68 -3.06
N PRO A 327 14.83 -6.07 -4.00
CA PRO A 327 13.39 -5.87 -3.89
C PRO A 327 12.59 -7.18 -3.83
N ALA A 328 13.12 -8.29 -4.34
CA ALA A 328 12.46 -9.59 -4.28
C ALA A 328 12.27 -10.07 -2.82
N LEU A 329 13.14 -9.64 -1.90
CA LEU A 329 13.04 -9.98 -0.47
C LEU A 329 11.75 -9.46 0.17
N VAL A 330 11.14 -8.43 -0.42
CA VAL A 330 9.93 -7.77 0.08
C VAL A 330 8.73 -7.92 -0.87
N GLY A 331 8.84 -8.83 -1.85
CA GLY A 331 7.79 -9.06 -2.85
C GLY A 331 7.63 -7.94 -3.86
N ASN A 332 8.66 -7.12 -4.05
CA ASN A 332 8.66 -6.03 -5.02
C ASN A 332 9.66 -6.34 -6.14
N THR A 333 9.73 -5.48 -7.15
CA THR A 333 10.60 -5.64 -8.32
C THR A 333 11.27 -4.32 -8.68
N MET A 334 12.50 -4.38 -9.18
CA MET A 334 13.16 -3.22 -9.77
C MET A 334 12.48 -2.85 -11.09
N ARG A 335 12.23 -1.55 -11.29
CA ARG A 335 11.65 -1.01 -12.53
C ARG A 335 12.55 0.05 -13.15
N MET A 336 12.86 -0.09 -14.43
CA MET A 336 13.55 0.97 -15.18
C MET A 336 12.52 1.86 -15.88
N LEU A 337 12.58 3.16 -15.61
CA LEU A 337 11.76 4.16 -16.28
C LEU A 337 12.55 4.75 -17.46
N VAL A 338 11.87 4.91 -18.59
CA VAL A 338 12.46 5.50 -19.80
C VAL A 338 11.91 6.91 -19.99
N SER A 339 12.82 7.90 -20.03
CA SER A 339 12.49 9.30 -20.35
C SER A 339 13.56 9.92 -21.25
N ASP A 340 13.46 11.22 -21.50
CA ASP A 340 14.51 12.06 -22.10
C ASP A 340 15.92 11.92 -21.48
N MET A 341 16.01 11.54 -20.21
CA MET A 341 17.24 11.26 -19.47
C MET A 341 17.80 9.85 -19.73
N ALA A 342 17.11 9.03 -20.53
CA ALA A 342 17.52 7.66 -20.81
C ALA A 342 18.86 7.61 -21.55
N GLY A 343 19.76 6.80 -21.01
CA GLY A 343 21.00 6.40 -21.66
C GLY A 343 20.87 5.02 -22.30
N ARG A 344 21.96 4.55 -22.92
CA ARG A 344 22.02 3.18 -23.48
C ARG A 344 21.69 2.12 -22.42
N ALA A 345 22.25 2.27 -21.22
CA ALA A 345 22.01 1.36 -20.11
C ALA A 345 20.52 1.29 -19.69
N SER A 346 19.80 2.43 -19.72
CA SER A 346 18.36 2.48 -19.42
C SER A 346 17.56 1.63 -20.43
N ILE A 347 17.87 1.79 -21.71
CA ILE A 347 17.19 1.04 -22.79
C ILE A 347 17.51 -0.46 -22.72
N GLU A 348 18.77 -0.82 -22.46
CA GLU A 348 19.16 -2.23 -22.30
C GLU A 348 18.49 -2.89 -21.09
N LEU A 349 18.46 -2.21 -19.95
CA LEU A 349 17.80 -2.72 -18.74
C LEU A 349 16.28 -2.83 -18.94
N LYS A 350 15.64 -1.82 -19.52
CA LYS A 350 14.20 -1.88 -19.83
C LYS A 350 13.89 -2.93 -20.88
N GLY A 351 14.73 -3.11 -21.89
CA GLY A 351 14.58 -4.19 -22.87
C GLY A 351 14.59 -5.57 -22.21
N LYS A 352 15.54 -5.81 -21.29
CA LYS A 352 15.59 -7.05 -20.51
C LYS A 352 14.36 -7.22 -19.61
N GLU A 353 13.90 -6.16 -18.95
CA GLU A 353 12.65 -6.15 -18.15
C GLU A 353 11.44 -6.56 -18.99
N LEU A 354 11.34 -6.08 -20.23
CA LEU A 354 10.27 -6.40 -21.19
C LEU A 354 10.47 -7.73 -21.94
N GLY A 355 11.54 -8.49 -21.65
CA GLY A 355 11.86 -9.74 -22.33
C GLY A 355 12.31 -9.56 -23.80
N ILE A 356 12.78 -8.38 -24.18
CA ILE A 356 13.30 -8.06 -25.51
C ILE A 356 14.83 -8.06 -25.46
N ASP A 357 15.45 -9.08 -26.05
CA ASP A 357 16.91 -9.13 -26.18
C ASP A 357 17.39 -8.17 -27.26
N LEU A 358 18.16 -7.15 -26.85
CA LEU A 358 18.77 -6.18 -27.75
C LEU A 358 20.16 -6.64 -28.25
N GLY A 359 20.61 -7.85 -27.86
CA GLY A 359 21.76 -8.54 -28.44
C GLY A 359 23.11 -7.83 -28.28
N GLY A 360 23.19 -6.80 -27.44
CA GLY A 360 24.36 -5.91 -27.37
C GLY A 360 24.59 -5.07 -28.64
N ASP A 361 23.60 -4.96 -29.54
CA ASP A 361 23.68 -4.12 -30.74
C ASP A 361 23.68 -2.64 -30.34
N ARG A 362 24.90 -2.09 -30.22
CA ARG A 362 25.12 -0.68 -29.85
C ARG A 362 24.48 0.29 -30.84
N ALA A 363 24.33 -0.08 -32.11
CA ALA A 363 23.71 0.77 -33.11
C ALA A 363 22.19 0.80 -32.93
N LEU A 364 21.56 -0.36 -32.69
CA LEU A 364 20.13 -0.45 -32.34
C LEU A 364 19.81 0.35 -31.08
N VAL A 365 20.54 0.10 -29.99
CA VAL A 365 20.34 0.83 -28.73
C VAL A 365 20.51 2.34 -28.94
N GLY A 366 21.51 2.76 -29.73
CA GLY A 366 21.71 4.16 -30.10
C GLY A 366 20.51 4.77 -30.83
N ARG A 367 19.94 4.07 -31.81
CA ARG A 367 18.73 4.53 -32.53
C ARG A 367 17.54 4.68 -31.59
N VAL A 368 17.32 3.71 -30.71
CA VAL A 368 16.21 3.74 -29.74
C VAL A 368 16.36 4.94 -28.79
N VAL A 369 17.57 5.20 -28.26
CA VAL A 369 17.83 6.37 -27.40
C VAL A 369 17.48 7.67 -28.10
N GLU A 370 17.97 7.87 -29.34
CA GLU A 370 17.67 9.09 -30.10
C GLU A 370 16.18 9.23 -30.40
N ARG A 371 15.50 8.12 -30.69
CA ARG A 371 14.07 8.09 -30.97
C ARG A 371 13.21 8.42 -29.74
N VAL A 372 13.60 7.90 -28.58
CA VAL A 372 12.97 8.25 -27.29
C VAL A 372 13.12 9.73 -27.03
N LYS A 373 14.34 10.29 -27.14
CA LYS A 373 14.58 11.73 -26.93
C LYS A 373 13.80 12.61 -27.90
N GLU A 374 13.78 12.24 -29.19
CA GLU A 374 13.02 12.94 -30.22
C GLU A 374 11.52 12.99 -29.88
N ARG A 375 10.96 11.86 -29.43
CA ARG A 375 9.54 11.76 -29.09
C ARG A 375 9.20 12.42 -27.76
N GLU A 376 10.01 12.28 -26.73
CA GLU A 376 9.84 12.99 -25.45
C GLU A 376 9.86 14.52 -25.65
N LEU A 377 10.75 15.03 -26.52
CA LEU A 377 10.75 16.45 -26.91
C LEU A 377 9.44 16.88 -27.59
N LYS A 378 8.82 15.98 -28.36
CA LYS A 378 7.51 16.20 -28.99
C LYS A 378 6.35 16.06 -28.01
N GLY A 379 6.61 15.63 -26.77
CA GLY A 379 5.62 15.52 -25.72
C GLY A 379 5.26 14.10 -25.28
N TYR A 380 5.87 13.06 -25.84
CA TYR A 380 5.63 11.69 -25.38
C TYR A 380 6.10 11.51 -23.92
N THR A 381 5.58 10.51 -23.23
CA THR A 381 6.02 10.15 -21.87
C THR A 381 6.05 8.63 -21.73
N TYR A 382 7.21 8.06 -22.01
CA TYR A 382 7.39 6.61 -21.98
C TYR A 382 7.42 6.05 -20.56
N GLU A 383 7.81 6.85 -19.58
CA GLU A 383 7.75 6.46 -18.16
C GLU A 383 6.34 6.14 -17.66
N ALA A 384 5.31 6.74 -18.28
CA ALA A 384 3.91 6.52 -17.94
C ALA A 384 3.18 5.68 -19.00
N ALA A 385 3.89 5.20 -20.03
CA ALA A 385 3.32 4.44 -21.15
C ALA A 385 4.28 3.34 -21.62
N ASP A 386 4.54 2.38 -20.71
CA ASP A 386 5.46 1.26 -20.94
C ASP A 386 5.09 0.44 -22.19
N ALA A 387 3.79 0.28 -22.50
CA ALA A 387 3.36 -0.44 -23.70
C ALA A 387 3.73 0.29 -25.01
N SER A 388 3.54 1.62 -25.07
CA SER A 388 3.99 2.41 -26.22
C SER A 388 5.52 2.38 -26.37
N PHE A 389 6.26 2.30 -25.26
CA PHE A 389 7.71 2.11 -25.32
C PHE A 389 8.08 0.72 -25.85
N GLU A 390 7.40 -0.34 -25.39
CA GLU A 390 7.64 -1.70 -25.87
C GLU A 390 7.38 -1.83 -27.39
N LEU A 391 6.26 -1.26 -27.87
CA LEU A 391 5.95 -1.24 -29.30
C LEU A 391 7.03 -0.52 -30.12
N LEU A 392 7.55 0.60 -29.60
CA LEU A 392 8.67 1.30 -30.22
C LEU A 392 9.92 0.42 -30.26
N LEU A 393 10.26 -0.23 -29.14
CA LEU A 393 11.45 -1.05 -29.02
C LEU A 393 11.41 -2.25 -29.98
N ARG A 394 10.26 -2.93 -30.08
CA ARG A 394 10.03 -4.02 -31.03
C ARG A 394 10.15 -3.53 -32.46
N ALA A 395 9.56 -2.38 -32.79
CA ALA A 395 9.64 -1.84 -34.14
C ALA A 395 11.07 -1.52 -34.58
N GLU A 396 11.88 -0.95 -33.69
CA GLU A 396 13.29 -0.67 -33.96
C GLU A 396 14.14 -1.95 -34.05
N SER A 397 13.85 -2.96 -33.21
CA SER A 397 14.55 -4.25 -33.20
C SER A 397 14.26 -5.09 -34.45
N GLU A 398 12.99 -5.14 -34.88
CA GLU A 398 12.54 -5.90 -36.05
C GLU A 398 12.77 -5.14 -37.37
N GLY A 399 13.12 -3.86 -37.29
CA GLY A 399 13.25 -2.96 -38.46
C GLY A 399 11.92 -2.66 -39.16
N ARG A 400 10.79 -3.05 -38.58
CA ARG A 400 9.43 -2.83 -39.09
C ARG A 400 8.43 -2.71 -37.95
N VAL A 401 7.39 -1.90 -38.15
CA VAL A 401 6.28 -1.82 -37.20
C VAL A 401 5.39 -3.06 -37.36
N ARG A 402 5.09 -3.76 -36.27
CA ARG A 402 4.05 -4.80 -36.26
C ARG A 402 2.69 -4.14 -36.43
N ARG A 403 1.98 -4.46 -37.51
CA ARG A 403 0.65 -3.95 -37.80
C ARG A 403 -0.35 -5.10 -37.85
N TYR A 404 -1.38 -5.02 -37.03
CA TYR A 404 -2.54 -5.92 -37.07
C TYR A 404 -3.66 -5.36 -37.95
N PHE A 405 -3.69 -4.05 -38.09
CA PHE A 405 -4.59 -3.30 -38.95
C PHE A 405 -3.92 -2.00 -39.38
N ARG A 406 -4.46 -1.38 -40.43
CA ARG A 406 -4.05 -0.08 -40.94
C ARG A 406 -5.26 0.83 -41.01
N THR A 407 -5.24 1.92 -40.25
CA THR A 407 -6.29 2.93 -40.31
C THR A 407 -6.24 3.67 -41.66
N GLU A 408 -7.36 3.71 -42.36
CA GLU A 408 -7.55 4.52 -43.57
C GLU A 408 -8.01 5.93 -43.19
N SER A 409 -9.02 6.03 -42.33
CA SER A 409 -9.53 7.30 -41.81
C SER A 409 -10.43 7.05 -40.61
N TRP A 410 -10.52 8.02 -39.71
CA TRP A 410 -11.58 8.09 -38.71
C TRP A 410 -12.24 9.47 -38.75
N ARG A 411 -13.48 9.53 -38.28
CA ARG A 411 -14.24 10.78 -38.12
C ARG A 411 -15.06 10.65 -36.86
N ALA A 412 -15.04 11.68 -36.01
CA ALA A 412 -15.96 11.81 -34.88
C ALA A 412 -16.88 13.01 -35.13
N ILE A 413 -18.16 12.86 -34.81
CA ILE A 413 -19.19 13.88 -34.86
C ILE A 413 -19.68 14.06 -33.43
N VAL A 414 -19.64 15.30 -32.95
CA VAL A 414 -20.15 15.69 -31.63
C VAL A 414 -21.27 16.69 -31.87
N GLU A 415 -22.46 16.37 -31.37
CA GLU A 415 -23.63 17.23 -31.44
C GLU A 415 -24.04 17.64 -30.04
N ASP A 416 -24.20 18.95 -29.85
CA ASP A 416 -24.89 19.52 -28.70
C ASP A 416 -26.26 19.99 -29.17
N ARG A 417 -27.31 19.33 -28.67
CA ARG A 417 -28.68 19.59 -29.12
C ARG A 417 -29.41 20.51 -28.14
N PRO A 418 -30.32 21.38 -28.61
CA PRO A 418 -31.06 22.31 -27.75
C PRO A 418 -31.92 21.65 -26.67
N ASP A 419 -32.22 20.35 -26.80
CA ASP A 419 -32.94 19.54 -25.82
C ASP A 419 -32.04 19.04 -24.67
N GLY A 420 -30.77 19.44 -24.65
CA GLY A 420 -29.78 19.03 -23.67
C GLY A 420 -29.20 17.63 -23.92
N THR A 421 -29.53 17.00 -25.06
CA THR A 421 -28.90 15.74 -25.45
C THR A 421 -27.57 15.98 -26.13
N HIS A 422 -26.56 15.21 -25.72
CA HIS A 422 -25.27 15.17 -26.39
C HIS A 422 -25.19 13.87 -27.18
N ALA A 423 -25.00 13.95 -28.49
CA ALA A 423 -24.79 12.77 -29.34
C ALA A 423 -23.34 12.75 -29.83
N ASN A 424 -22.66 11.62 -29.64
CA ASN A 424 -21.32 11.41 -30.15
C ASN A 424 -21.31 10.15 -31.00
N GLU A 425 -20.97 10.31 -32.27
CA GLU A 425 -20.85 9.21 -33.23
C GLU A 425 -19.43 9.22 -33.80
N ALA A 426 -18.84 8.05 -34.01
CA ALA A 426 -17.59 7.94 -34.75
C ALA A 426 -17.69 6.89 -35.85
N THR A 427 -17.10 7.21 -37.01
CA THR A 427 -16.89 6.27 -38.13
C THR A 427 -15.41 5.98 -38.26
N VAL A 428 -15.03 4.70 -38.25
CA VAL A 428 -13.66 4.22 -38.47
C VAL A 428 -13.62 3.42 -39.78
N LYS A 429 -12.66 3.73 -40.64
CA LYS A 429 -12.32 2.95 -41.84
C LYS A 429 -10.92 2.41 -41.68
N LEU A 430 -10.76 1.10 -41.82
CA LEU A 430 -9.47 0.43 -41.66
C LEU A 430 -9.34 -0.80 -42.55
N TRP A 431 -8.11 -1.29 -42.66
CA TRP A 431 -7.76 -2.53 -43.33
C TRP A 431 -7.21 -3.52 -42.30
N ALA A 432 -7.67 -4.77 -42.31
CA ALA A 432 -7.12 -5.84 -41.48
C ALA A 432 -7.23 -7.18 -42.20
N LYS A 433 -6.13 -7.95 -42.26
CA LYS A 433 -6.04 -9.23 -43.00
C LYS A 433 -6.53 -9.11 -44.46
N GLY A 434 -6.15 -8.02 -45.12
CA GLY A 434 -6.58 -7.71 -46.49
C GLY A 434 -8.04 -7.28 -46.67
N GLU A 435 -8.86 -7.23 -45.61
CA GLU A 435 -10.26 -6.77 -45.68
C GLU A 435 -10.38 -5.29 -45.33
N ARG A 436 -11.09 -4.51 -46.16
CA ARG A 436 -11.47 -3.14 -45.84
C ARG A 436 -12.77 -3.10 -45.04
N ILE A 437 -12.74 -2.51 -43.86
CA ILE A 437 -13.87 -2.45 -42.93
C ILE A 437 -14.24 -1.00 -42.67
N VAL A 438 -15.54 -0.75 -42.59
CA VAL A 438 -16.11 0.52 -42.13
C VAL A 438 -17.05 0.22 -40.99
N ALA A 439 -16.81 0.82 -39.83
CA ALA A 439 -17.66 0.67 -38.65
C ALA A 439 -18.05 2.04 -38.11
N THR A 440 -19.28 2.12 -37.60
CA THR A 440 -19.80 3.30 -36.91
C THR A 440 -20.31 2.90 -35.55
N ALA A 441 -20.04 3.71 -34.53
CA ALA A 441 -20.56 3.51 -33.18
C ALA A 441 -20.84 4.83 -32.47
N GLU A 442 -21.77 4.79 -31.52
CA GLU A 442 -22.08 5.89 -30.62
C GLU A 442 -21.40 5.71 -29.26
N GLY A 443 -21.10 6.81 -28.59
CA GLY A 443 -20.46 6.80 -27.28
C GLY A 443 -20.82 8.01 -26.42
N ASN A 444 -20.38 7.96 -25.16
CA ASN A 444 -20.58 9.07 -24.21
C ASN A 444 -19.72 10.30 -24.55
N GLY A 445 -18.75 10.14 -25.44
CA GLY A 445 -17.86 11.18 -25.94
C GLY A 445 -17.18 10.71 -27.23
N PRO A 446 -16.48 11.59 -27.95
CA PRO A 446 -15.87 11.26 -29.25
C PRO A 446 -14.82 10.15 -29.15
N VAL A 447 -14.05 10.09 -28.06
CA VAL A 447 -13.04 9.03 -27.84
C VAL A 447 -13.71 7.68 -27.56
N ASN A 448 -14.77 7.67 -26.73
CA ASN A 448 -15.52 6.44 -26.48
C ASN A 448 -16.23 5.93 -27.74
N ALA A 449 -16.76 6.83 -28.57
CA ALA A 449 -17.33 6.46 -29.86
C ALA A 449 -16.26 5.86 -30.80
N LEU A 450 -15.05 6.43 -30.84
CA LEU A 450 -13.92 5.89 -31.63
C LEU A 450 -13.47 4.51 -31.14
N ASP A 451 -13.32 4.31 -29.83
CA ASP A 451 -12.99 3.02 -29.23
C ASP A 451 -14.03 1.96 -29.59
N ARG A 452 -15.32 2.27 -29.43
CA ARG A 452 -16.41 1.36 -29.80
C ARG A 452 -16.43 1.06 -31.30
N ALA A 453 -16.22 2.06 -32.15
CA ALA A 453 -16.19 1.86 -33.59
C ALA A 453 -14.99 0.99 -34.02
N LEU A 454 -13.82 1.20 -33.41
CA LEU A 454 -12.62 0.39 -33.63
C LEU A 454 -12.86 -1.07 -33.19
N ARG A 455 -13.48 -1.27 -32.03
CA ARG A 455 -13.88 -2.59 -31.54
C ARG A 455 -14.84 -3.30 -32.49
N VAL A 456 -15.92 -2.63 -32.90
CA VAL A 456 -16.88 -3.18 -33.87
C VAL A 456 -16.17 -3.57 -35.18
N ALA A 457 -15.20 -2.78 -35.63
CA ALA A 457 -14.44 -3.09 -36.83
C ALA A 457 -13.54 -4.32 -36.67
N LEU A 458 -12.85 -4.46 -35.54
CA LEU A 458 -11.78 -5.45 -35.36
C LEU A 458 -12.20 -6.72 -34.64
N GLU A 459 -13.21 -6.71 -33.77
CA GLU A 459 -13.57 -7.86 -32.92
C GLU A 459 -13.94 -9.10 -33.73
N ARG A 460 -14.60 -8.94 -34.89
CA ARG A 460 -14.88 -10.06 -35.80
C ARG A 460 -13.61 -10.74 -36.32
N ILE A 461 -12.55 -9.97 -36.55
CA ILE A 461 -11.27 -10.47 -37.09
C ILE A 461 -10.35 -10.95 -35.95
N TYR A 462 -10.43 -10.28 -34.80
CA TYR A 462 -9.64 -10.53 -33.61
C TYR A 462 -10.55 -10.60 -32.37
N PRO A 463 -11.19 -11.76 -32.11
CA PRO A 463 -12.10 -11.94 -30.98
C PRO A 463 -11.45 -11.69 -29.61
N GLN A 464 -10.12 -11.76 -29.53
CA GLN A 464 -9.34 -11.45 -28.33
C GLN A 464 -9.60 -10.02 -27.82
N LEU A 465 -9.96 -9.09 -28.72
CA LEU A 465 -10.25 -7.71 -28.37
C LEU A 465 -11.53 -7.55 -27.54
N ALA A 466 -12.44 -8.53 -27.54
CA ALA A 466 -13.70 -8.45 -26.80
C ALA A 466 -13.50 -8.25 -25.29
N LYS A 467 -12.35 -8.69 -24.74
CA LYS A 467 -12.01 -8.56 -23.32
C LYS A 467 -11.37 -7.23 -22.95
N LEU A 468 -10.97 -6.41 -23.93
CA LEU A 468 -10.29 -5.15 -23.65
C LEU A 468 -11.27 -4.13 -23.09
N GLU A 469 -10.88 -3.40 -22.07
CA GLU A 469 -11.64 -2.28 -21.53
C GLU A 469 -10.72 -1.09 -21.32
N LEU A 470 -11.19 0.11 -21.67
CA LEU A 470 -10.51 1.35 -21.34
C LEU A 470 -10.80 1.70 -19.87
N ILE A 471 -9.77 1.61 -19.03
CA ILE A 471 -9.86 1.75 -17.56
C ILE A 471 -9.63 3.19 -17.12
N ASP A 472 -8.69 3.90 -17.76
CA ASP A 472 -8.33 5.28 -17.40
C ASP A 472 -7.98 6.10 -18.65
N TYR A 473 -8.26 7.40 -18.59
CA TYR A 473 -8.04 8.36 -19.67
C TYR A 473 -7.56 9.69 -19.08
N LYS A 474 -6.34 10.09 -19.42
CA LYS A 474 -5.72 11.33 -18.93
C LYS A 474 -5.27 12.19 -20.09
N VAL A 475 -5.70 13.45 -20.10
CA VAL A 475 -5.27 14.48 -21.05
C VAL A 475 -4.38 15.48 -20.34
N ARG A 476 -3.23 15.80 -20.94
CA ARG A 476 -2.40 16.92 -20.54
C ARG A 476 -2.11 17.80 -21.73
N ILE A 477 -2.34 19.10 -21.56
CA ILE A 477 -1.93 20.12 -22.52
C ILE A 477 -0.48 20.46 -22.20
N LEU A 478 0.40 20.35 -23.19
CA LEU A 478 1.82 20.67 -23.03
C LEU A 478 2.03 22.16 -23.33
N GLU A 479 2.74 22.84 -22.43
CA GLU A 479 3.09 24.25 -22.61
C GLU A 479 4.05 24.40 -23.80
N GLY A 480 3.70 25.22 -24.79
CA GLY A 480 4.57 25.36 -25.97
C GLY A 480 4.10 26.17 -27.16
N ARG A 481 2.86 26.68 -27.21
CA ARG A 481 2.35 27.69 -28.18
C ARG A 481 1.00 28.23 -27.70
N THR A 482 0.63 29.44 -28.11
CA THR A 482 -0.58 30.15 -27.68
C THR A 482 -1.89 29.45 -28.10
N GLY A 483 -2.79 29.16 -27.16
CA GLY A 483 -4.20 28.82 -27.41
C GLY A 483 -4.52 27.34 -27.70
N THR A 484 -5.61 27.09 -28.43
CA THR A 484 -6.14 25.75 -28.76
C THR A 484 -5.25 24.92 -29.70
N GLU A 485 -4.12 25.47 -30.15
CA GLU A 485 -3.10 24.81 -30.97
C GLU A 485 -1.98 24.16 -30.12
N SER A 486 -2.18 24.10 -28.80
CA SER A 486 -1.22 23.48 -27.89
C SER A 486 -1.15 21.98 -28.12
N THR A 487 0.07 21.44 -28.14
CA THR A 487 0.30 20.01 -28.25
C THR A 487 -0.37 19.28 -27.08
N THR A 488 -1.21 18.32 -27.39
CA THR A 488 -1.97 17.53 -26.42
C THR A 488 -1.34 16.16 -26.29
N ARG A 489 -1.12 15.74 -25.04
CA ARG A 489 -0.71 14.39 -24.67
C ARG A 489 -1.88 13.64 -24.06
N VAL A 490 -2.15 12.46 -24.58
CA VAL A 490 -3.20 11.57 -24.08
C VAL A 490 -2.56 10.29 -23.60
N LEU A 491 -2.92 9.87 -22.38
CA LEU A 491 -2.59 8.56 -21.82
C LEU A 491 -3.87 7.74 -21.71
N ILE A 492 -3.82 6.50 -22.18
CA ILE A 492 -4.91 5.54 -22.10
C ILE A 492 -4.42 4.32 -21.35
N THR A 493 -5.11 3.96 -20.26
CA THR A 493 -4.91 2.66 -19.61
C THR A 493 -5.98 1.70 -20.10
N THR A 494 -5.55 0.57 -20.65
CA THR A 494 -6.43 -0.51 -21.12
C THR A 494 -6.14 -1.77 -20.31
N GLY A 495 -7.16 -2.55 -19.96
CA GLY A 495 -6.98 -3.86 -19.34
C GLY A 495 -7.80 -4.95 -19.99
N ASP A 496 -7.45 -6.20 -19.68
CA ASP A 496 -8.07 -7.41 -20.26
C ASP A 496 -8.65 -8.37 -19.21
N GLY A 497 -8.78 -7.89 -17.97
CA GLY A 497 -9.19 -8.68 -16.79
C GLY A 497 -8.07 -9.50 -16.16
N THR A 498 -6.89 -9.60 -16.78
CA THR A 498 -5.70 -10.26 -16.22
C THR A 498 -4.55 -9.31 -15.92
N GLY A 499 -4.56 -8.13 -16.54
CA GLY A 499 -3.72 -6.99 -16.18
C GLY A 499 -3.98 -5.79 -17.08
N ASP A 500 -3.31 -4.69 -16.80
CA ASP A 500 -3.48 -3.41 -17.48
C ASP A 500 -2.17 -2.90 -18.11
N TRP A 501 -2.30 -2.00 -19.07
CA TRP A 501 -1.18 -1.34 -19.73
C TRP A 501 -1.56 0.08 -20.13
N ALA A 502 -0.56 0.96 -20.14
CA ALA A 502 -0.72 2.36 -20.53
C ALA A 502 -0.04 2.65 -21.87
N THR A 503 -0.74 3.38 -22.73
CA THR A 503 -0.23 3.88 -24.01
C THR A 503 -0.35 5.39 -24.09
N VAL A 504 0.47 6.00 -24.95
CA VAL A 504 0.55 7.45 -25.11
C VAL A 504 0.38 7.85 -26.57
N GLY A 505 -0.40 8.90 -26.78
CA GLY A 505 -0.53 9.58 -28.07
C GLY A 505 -0.30 11.07 -27.91
N VAL A 506 0.31 11.70 -28.91
CA VAL A 506 0.65 13.12 -28.88
C VAL A 506 0.34 13.76 -30.21
N ALA A 507 -0.50 14.78 -30.18
CA ALA A 507 -0.91 15.54 -31.35
C ALA A 507 -1.42 16.93 -30.95
N GLU A 508 -1.45 17.87 -31.89
CA GLU A 508 -2.10 19.19 -31.69
C GLU A 508 -3.61 19.06 -31.46
N ASN A 509 -4.22 17.95 -31.86
CA ASN A 509 -5.63 17.65 -31.66
C ASN A 509 -5.81 16.51 -30.64
N VAL A 510 -6.57 16.75 -29.58
CA VAL A 510 -6.87 15.77 -28.52
C VAL A 510 -7.47 14.46 -29.04
N ILE A 511 -8.32 14.50 -30.06
CA ILE A 511 -8.92 13.31 -30.67
C ILE A 511 -7.87 12.53 -31.48
N ALA A 512 -6.97 13.23 -32.18
CA ALA A 512 -5.87 12.59 -32.88
C ALA A 512 -4.85 11.95 -31.92
N ALA A 513 -4.53 12.63 -30.81
CA ALA A 513 -3.70 12.08 -29.74
C ALA A 513 -4.37 10.85 -29.11
N SER A 514 -5.69 10.92 -28.86
CA SER A 514 -6.46 9.78 -28.36
C SER A 514 -6.45 8.61 -29.33
N TRP A 515 -6.57 8.86 -30.64
CA TRP A 515 -6.52 7.83 -31.66
C TRP A 515 -5.18 7.09 -31.67
N GLN A 516 -4.06 7.82 -31.61
CA GLN A 516 -2.73 7.21 -31.54
C GLN A 516 -2.59 6.30 -30.31
N ALA A 517 -3.04 6.77 -29.14
CA ALA A 517 -3.00 5.97 -27.92
C ALA A 517 -3.89 4.72 -28.01
N LEU A 518 -5.08 4.82 -28.63
CA LEU A 518 -5.99 3.69 -28.87
C LEU A 518 -5.38 2.66 -29.84
N GLU A 519 -4.75 3.12 -30.92
CA GLU A 519 -4.10 2.25 -31.90
C GLU A 519 -2.96 1.43 -31.25
N ASP A 520 -2.13 2.09 -30.46
CA ASP A 520 -1.10 1.43 -29.64
C ASP A 520 -1.73 0.45 -28.64
N ALA A 521 -2.82 0.85 -27.95
CA ALA A 521 -3.45 0.01 -26.92
C ALA A 521 -3.99 -1.30 -27.49
N TYR A 522 -4.64 -1.24 -28.65
CA TYR A 522 -5.17 -2.41 -29.35
C TYR A 522 -4.05 -3.27 -29.93
N THR A 523 -3.03 -2.63 -30.52
CA THR A 523 -1.85 -3.34 -31.04
C THR A 523 -1.14 -4.12 -29.92
N TYR A 524 -0.95 -3.49 -28.76
CA TYR A 524 -0.34 -4.12 -27.60
C TYR A 524 -1.23 -5.24 -27.03
N GLY A 525 -2.55 -5.02 -26.95
CA GLY A 525 -3.49 -6.06 -26.51
C GLY A 525 -3.45 -7.31 -27.39
N LEU A 526 -3.37 -7.15 -28.71
CA LEU A 526 -3.23 -8.28 -29.65
C LEU A 526 -1.89 -9.00 -29.51
N LEU A 527 -0.81 -8.24 -29.32
CA LEU A 527 0.52 -8.79 -29.04
C LEU A 527 0.51 -9.63 -27.75
N ARG A 528 -0.07 -9.09 -26.67
CA ARG A 528 -0.19 -9.78 -25.37
C ARG A 528 -1.07 -11.03 -25.48
N ALA A 529 -2.07 -11.02 -26.36
CA ALA A 529 -2.90 -12.19 -26.66
C ALA A 529 -2.22 -13.22 -27.59
N GLY A 530 -0.95 -13.02 -27.96
CA GLY A 530 -0.18 -13.96 -28.78
C GLY A 530 -0.61 -14.01 -30.25
N VAL A 531 -1.27 -12.97 -30.75
CA VAL A 531 -1.67 -12.90 -32.16
C VAL A 531 -0.47 -12.47 -33.00
N GLU A 532 -0.22 -13.18 -34.11
CA GLU A 532 0.81 -12.79 -35.07
C GLU A 532 0.28 -11.75 -36.08
N PRO A 533 1.04 -10.69 -36.40
CA PRO A 533 0.61 -9.67 -37.33
C PRO A 533 0.61 -10.20 -38.77
N THR A 534 -0.58 -10.23 -39.38
CA THR A 534 -0.79 -10.51 -40.81
C THR A 534 -1.63 -9.36 -41.38
N GLU A 535 -0.98 -8.29 -41.84
CA GLU A 535 -1.66 -7.12 -42.43
C GLU A 535 -2.47 -7.49 -43.68
#